data_AF-A0A1T4USR3-F1
#
_entry.id   AF-A0A1T4USR3-F1
#
_cell.length_a   1.000
_cell.length_b   1.000
_cell.length_c   1.000
_cell.angle_alpha   90.00
_cell.angle_beta   90.00
_cell.angle_gamma   90.00
#
_symmetry.space_group_name_H-M   'P 1'
#
loop_
_entity.id
_entity.type
_entity.pdbx_description
1 polymer ?
#
loop_
_entity_poly.entity_id
_entity_poly.type
_entity_poly.pdbx_seq_one_letter_code
_entity_poly.pdbx_strand_id
1 'polypeptide(L)'
;MKYCIENIETLLANKINEAYLEFGSKELKIIDIGAFPWHKSIELSFLFTEHDPEDEDDIASWANYDYSGLTEGKWKEAEELASEMFSLFGDCNDGKGPFIDFAKAATSKKVKEIINQFNLSPDFTIQVLHPDDDSNGNYCELINQSEIK
;
A
#
# COMPACT_ATOMS: atom_id res chain seq x y z
N MET A 1 12.43 -11.76 -2.71
CA MET A 1 12.55 -11.60 -1.26
C MET A 1 11.65 -12.60 -0.57
N LYS A 2 12.05 -13.13 0.59
CA LYS A 2 11.17 -13.98 1.40
C LYS A 2 9.98 -13.16 1.92
N TYR A 3 8.80 -13.78 2.03
CA TYR A 3 7.67 -13.13 2.70
C TYR A 3 7.92 -12.93 4.20
N CYS A 4 8.08 -11.68 4.62
CA CYS A 4 8.06 -11.21 6.01
C CYS A 4 7.84 -9.69 6.03
N ILE A 5 7.43 -9.15 7.18
CA ILE A 5 7.11 -7.72 7.34
C ILE A 5 8.30 -6.84 6.96
N GLU A 6 9.53 -7.18 7.36
CA GLU A 6 10.73 -6.36 7.09
C GLU A 6 11.05 -6.25 5.58
N ASN A 7 10.74 -7.29 4.81
CA ASN A 7 10.90 -7.26 3.37
C ASN A 7 9.76 -6.50 2.69
N ILE A 8 8.53 -6.58 3.21
CA ILE A 8 7.42 -5.72 2.78
C ILE A 8 7.76 -4.25 3.04
N GLU A 9 8.25 -3.91 4.23
CA GLU A 9 8.68 -2.55 4.58
C GLU A 9 9.74 -2.02 3.61
N THR A 10 10.73 -2.86 3.28
CA THR A 10 11.79 -2.49 2.35
C THR A 10 11.26 -2.28 0.94
N LEU A 11 10.37 -3.16 0.47
CA LEU A 11 9.73 -3.04 -0.83
C LEU A 11 8.92 -1.74 -0.93
N LEU A 12 8.04 -1.48 0.04
CA LEU A 12 7.21 -0.28 0.11
C LEU A 12 8.07 0.98 0.20
N ALA A 13 9.06 1.00 1.10
CA ALA A 13 9.94 2.15 1.30
C ALA A 13 10.66 2.56 0.01
N ASN A 14 11.21 1.59 -0.73
CA ASN A 14 11.91 1.88 -1.98
C ASN A 14 10.97 2.49 -3.03
N LYS A 15 9.77 1.92 -3.19
CA LYS A 15 8.82 2.36 -4.22
C LYS A 15 8.16 3.69 -3.89
N ILE A 16 7.86 3.93 -2.61
CA ILE A 16 7.37 5.23 -2.14
C ILE A 16 8.47 6.30 -2.28
N ASN A 17 9.74 5.94 -2.07
CA ASN A 17 10.84 6.87 -2.32
C ASN A 17 11.00 7.21 -3.82
N GLU A 18 10.78 6.27 -4.73
CA GLU A 18 10.70 6.56 -6.17
C GLU A 18 9.57 7.55 -6.47
N ALA A 19 8.37 7.30 -5.95
CA ALA A 19 7.23 8.21 -6.11
C ALA A 19 7.49 9.60 -5.49
N TYR A 20 8.24 9.68 -4.38
CA TYR A 20 8.63 10.96 -3.78
C TYR A 20 9.54 11.77 -4.70
N LEU A 21 10.51 11.12 -5.36
CA LEU A 21 11.40 11.80 -6.29
C LEU A 21 10.65 12.38 -7.49
N GLU A 22 9.52 11.79 -7.88
CA GLU A 22 8.68 12.23 -8.99
C GLU A 22 7.62 13.26 -8.58
N PHE A 23 6.94 13.03 -7.45
CA PHE A 23 5.74 13.77 -7.06
C PHE A 23 5.88 14.56 -5.76
N GLY A 24 7.07 14.64 -5.15
CA GLY A 24 7.25 15.24 -3.82
C GLY A 24 6.79 16.69 -3.66
N SER A 25 6.60 17.43 -4.77
CA SER A 25 6.03 18.78 -4.76
C SER A 25 4.50 18.83 -4.75
N LYS A 26 3.82 17.74 -5.13
CA LYS A 26 2.37 17.62 -5.12
C LYS A 26 1.87 17.36 -3.70
N GLU A 27 0.70 17.89 -3.37
CA GLU A 27 0.06 17.60 -2.09
C GLU A 27 -0.60 16.22 -2.13
N LEU A 28 -0.05 15.30 -1.33
CA LEU A 28 -0.44 13.90 -1.27
C LEU A 28 -1.63 13.72 -0.30
N LYS A 29 -2.67 13.06 -0.78
CA LYS A 29 -3.89 12.77 -0.03
C LYS A 29 -3.97 11.33 0.46
N ILE A 30 -3.80 10.37 -0.44
CA ILE A 30 -3.93 8.95 -0.08
C ILE A 30 -2.79 8.14 -0.72
N ILE A 31 -2.22 7.21 0.05
CA ILE A 31 -1.48 6.08 -0.49
C ILE A 31 -2.33 4.84 -0.28
N ASP A 32 -2.71 4.18 -1.37
CA ASP A 32 -3.36 2.88 -1.35
C ASP A 32 -2.35 1.77 -1.65
N ILE A 33 -2.43 0.69 -0.89
CA ILE A 33 -1.56 -0.48 -1.00
C ILE A 33 -2.43 -1.70 -1.25
N GLY A 34 -2.47 -2.14 -2.50
CA GLY A 34 -3.18 -3.33 -2.93
C GLY A 34 -2.34 -4.57 -2.68
N ALA A 35 -2.81 -5.47 -1.81
CA ALA A 35 -2.24 -6.81 -1.65
C ALA A 35 -3.20 -7.84 -2.25
N PHE A 36 -2.80 -8.49 -3.34
CA PHE A 36 -3.64 -9.47 -4.04
C PHE A 36 -2.96 -10.85 -4.06
N PRO A 37 -3.03 -11.61 -2.94
CA PRO A 37 -2.44 -12.94 -2.86
C PRO A 37 -2.84 -13.84 -4.03
N TRP A 38 -4.13 -13.88 -4.38
CA TRP A 38 -4.66 -14.72 -5.46
C TRP A 38 -4.23 -14.31 -6.87
N HIS A 39 -3.77 -13.08 -7.07
CA HIS A 39 -3.24 -12.59 -8.34
C HIS A 39 -1.71 -12.55 -8.39
N LYS A 40 -1.01 -12.87 -7.29
CA LYS A 40 0.43 -12.64 -7.15
C LYS A 40 0.80 -11.19 -7.46
N SER A 41 -0.02 -10.26 -7.01
CA SER A 41 0.16 -8.82 -7.25
C SER A 41 0.27 -8.05 -5.93
N ILE A 42 1.11 -7.02 -5.97
CA ILE A 42 1.26 -5.99 -4.95
C ILE A 42 1.26 -4.68 -5.72
N GLU A 43 0.40 -3.75 -5.31
CA GLU A 43 0.14 -2.52 -6.05
C GLU A 43 0.26 -1.32 -5.11
N LEU A 44 0.72 -0.20 -5.67
CA LEU A 44 0.75 1.11 -5.00
C LEU A 44 0.02 2.12 -5.87
N SER A 45 -0.94 2.82 -5.26
CA SER A 45 -1.68 3.90 -5.91
C SER A 45 -1.57 5.18 -5.10
N PHE A 46 -1.57 6.33 -5.78
CA PHE A 46 -1.41 7.63 -5.16
C PHE A 46 -2.53 8.59 -5.58
N LEU A 47 -3.22 9.16 -4.59
CA LEU A 47 -4.16 10.25 -4.79
C LEU A 47 -3.54 11.57 -4.31
N PHE A 48 -3.56 12.57 -5.17
CA PHE A 48 -3.13 13.94 -4.86
C PHE A 48 -4.34 14.88 -4.83
N THR A 49 -4.29 15.97 -4.06
CA THR A 49 -5.43 16.87 -3.84
C THR A 49 -5.85 17.67 -5.08
N GLU A 50 -5.08 17.61 -6.16
CA GLU A 50 -5.45 18.21 -7.44
C GLU A 50 -6.60 17.47 -8.16
N HIS A 51 -7.01 16.31 -7.64
CA HIS A 51 -8.12 15.50 -8.17
C HIS A 51 -9.43 15.76 -7.39
N ASP A 52 -10.56 15.65 -8.09
CA ASP A 52 -11.90 15.99 -7.57
C ASP A 52 -12.30 15.02 -6.43
N PRO A 53 -12.85 15.49 -5.29
CA PRO A 53 -13.25 14.64 -4.17
C PRO A 53 -14.28 13.55 -4.47
N GLU A 54 -14.98 13.59 -5.62
CA GLU A 54 -15.90 12.52 -6.04
C GLU A 54 -15.15 11.22 -6.44
N ASP A 55 -13.84 11.28 -6.67
CA ASP A 55 -13.02 10.13 -7.10
C ASP A 55 -12.34 9.38 -5.93
N GLU A 56 -12.47 9.82 -4.68
CA GLU A 56 -11.76 9.21 -3.53
C GLU A 56 -12.09 7.73 -3.30
N ASP A 57 -13.34 7.32 -3.53
CA ASP A 57 -13.79 5.95 -3.29
C ASP A 57 -13.51 5.00 -4.47
N ASP A 58 -13.26 5.53 -5.67
CA ASP A 58 -12.97 4.74 -6.88
C ASP A 58 -11.46 4.74 -7.15
N ILE A 59 -10.72 3.94 -6.38
CA ILE A 59 -9.26 3.85 -6.46
C ILE A 59 -8.78 3.57 -7.90
N ALA A 60 -9.55 2.82 -8.68
CA ALA A 60 -9.23 2.48 -10.07
C ALA A 60 -9.38 3.67 -11.05
N SER A 61 -10.08 4.74 -10.66
CA SER A 61 -10.22 5.97 -11.46
C SER A 61 -9.05 6.93 -11.26
N TRP A 62 -8.24 6.75 -10.21
CA TRP A 62 -7.16 7.66 -9.87
C TRP A 62 -6.12 7.75 -10.97
N ALA A 63 -5.63 8.97 -11.25
CA ALA A 63 -4.61 9.20 -12.27
C ALA A 63 -3.31 8.40 -12.04
N ASN A 64 -3.00 8.07 -10.78
CA ASN A 64 -1.84 7.25 -10.40
C ASN A 64 -2.29 5.95 -9.70
N TYR A 65 -3.39 5.34 -10.18
CA TYR A 65 -3.77 3.96 -9.84
C TYR A 65 -2.70 2.97 -10.32
N ASP A 66 -2.36 1.97 -9.49
CA ASP A 66 -1.30 0.98 -9.76
C ASP A 66 -0.06 1.63 -10.42
N TYR A 67 0.43 2.70 -9.79
CA TYR A 67 1.67 3.38 -10.18
C TYR A 67 2.84 2.39 -10.32
N SER A 68 2.84 1.35 -9.49
CA SER A 68 3.77 0.24 -9.55
C SER A 68 3.75 -0.56 -10.86
N GLY A 69 2.58 -0.72 -11.49
CA GLY A 69 2.40 -1.48 -12.72
C GLY A 69 2.28 -0.65 -13.99
N LEU A 70 1.79 0.60 -13.91
CA LEU A 70 1.61 1.50 -15.06
C LEU A 70 2.91 2.14 -15.54
N THR A 71 3.80 2.52 -14.62
CA THR A 71 4.93 3.40 -14.95
C THR A 71 6.19 2.66 -15.38
N GLU A 72 6.34 1.35 -15.07
CA GLU A 72 7.33 0.46 -15.69
C GLU A 72 6.85 -1.01 -15.73
N GLY A 73 7.30 -1.76 -16.73
CA GLY A 73 6.86 -3.13 -17.03
C GLY A 73 6.99 -4.13 -15.88
N LYS A 74 5.94 -4.16 -15.05
CA LYS A 74 5.71 -4.95 -13.83
C LYS A 74 6.73 -4.61 -12.74
N TRP A 75 6.25 -4.36 -11.51
CA TRP A 75 7.10 -4.12 -10.34
C TRP A 75 7.92 -5.38 -9.99
N LYS A 76 9.05 -5.57 -10.67
CA LYS A 76 9.85 -6.80 -10.63
C LYS A 76 10.35 -7.13 -9.23
N GLU A 77 10.69 -6.11 -8.46
CA GLU A 77 11.11 -6.23 -7.07
C GLU A 77 10.03 -6.87 -6.20
N ALA A 78 8.75 -6.70 -6.56
CA ALA A 78 7.62 -7.28 -5.87
C ALA A 78 7.33 -8.74 -6.28
N GLU A 79 7.77 -9.21 -7.46
CA GLU A 79 7.39 -10.52 -8.04
C GLU A 79 7.69 -11.70 -7.10
N GLU A 80 8.91 -11.72 -6.53
CA GLU A 80 9.30 -12.79 -5.60
C GLU A 80 8.47 -12.74 -4.32
N LEU A 81 8.23 -11.55 -3.77
CA LEU A 81 7.46 -11.37 -2.55
C LEU A 81 5.98 -11.76 -2.75
N ALA A 82 5.41 -11.39 -3.90
CA ALA A 82 4.04 -11.72 -4.27
C ALA A 82 3.87 -13.22 -4.56
N SER A 83 4.89 -13.88 -5.09
CA SER A 83 4.90 -15.34 -5.29
C SER A 83 4.93 -16.10 -3.97
N GLU A 84 5.72 -15.64 -2.99
CA GLU A 84 5.73 -16.20 -1.64
C GLU A 84 4.40 -15.93 -0.91
N MET A 85 3.84 -14.71 -1.04
CA MET A 85 2.52 -14.35 -0.52
C MET A 85 1.42 -15.30 -1.03
N PHE A 86 1.39 -15.57 -2.34
CA PHE A 86 0.45 -16.52 -2.93
C PHE A 86 0.60 -17.94 -2.37
N SER A 87 1.85 -18.38 -2.19
CA SER A 87 2.12 -19.72 -1.66
C SER A 87 1.62 -19.86 -0.22
N LEU A 88 1.86 -18.84 0.61
CA LEU A 88 1.34 -18.80 1.98
C LEU A 88 -0.19 -18.78 1.98
N PHE A 89 -0.82 -17.93 1.18
CA PHE A 89 -2.28 -17.83 1.10
C PHE A 89 -2.93 -19.18 0.75
N GLY A 90 -2.36 -19.91 -0.21
CA GLY A 90 -2.84 -21.24 -0.60
C GLY A 90 -2.78 -22.29 0.52
N ASP A 91 -1.84 -22.15 1.46
CA ASP A 91 -1.60 -23.11 2.54
C ASP A 91 -2.41 -22.83 3.82
N CYS A 92 -2.66 -21.57 4.15
CA CYS A 92 -3.28 -21.20 5.44
C CYS A 92 -4.76 -20.80 5.37
N ASN A 93 -5.31 -20.54 4.18
CA ASN A 93 -6.71 -20.13 3.96
C ASN A 93 -7.15 -18.93 4.83
N ASP A 94 -6.20 -18.23 5.46
CA ASP A 94 -6.44 -17.02 6.23
C ASP A 94 -6.39 -15.86 5.26
N GLY A 95 -7.58 -15.42 4.85
CA GLY A 95 -7.73 -14.33 3.91
C GLY A 95 -7.19 -13.00 4.43
N LYS A 96 -6.99 -12.82 5.74
CA LYS A 96 -6.69 -11.52 6.34
C LYS A 96 -5.21 -11.27 6.62
N GLY A 97 -4.42 -12.33 6.78
CA GLY A 97 -3.00 -12.25 7.15
C GLY A 97 -2.19 -11.27 6.30
N PRO A 98 -2.25 -11.35 4.96
CA PRO A 98 -1.51 -10.43 4.11
C PRO A 98 -1.86 -8.96 4.32
N PHE A 99 -3.14 -8.62 4.44
CA PHE A 99 -3.58 -7.25 4.66
C PHE A 99 -3.05 -6.68 5.99
N ILE A 100 -3.02 -7.50 7.04
CA ILE A 100 -2.44 -7.13 8.34
C ILE A 100 -0.94 -6.89 8.22
N ASP A 101 -0.21 -7.78 7.55
CA ASP A 101 1.26 -7.66 7.42
C ASP A 101 1.66 -6.45 6.56
N PHE A 102 0.94 -6.19 5.47
CA PHE A 102 1.12 -4.98 4.67
C PHE A 102 0.79 -3.71 5.45
N ALA A 103 -0.30 -3.71 6.22
CA ALA A 103 -0.66 -2.55 7.03
C ALA A 103 0.35 -2.29 8.16
N LYS A 104 0.94 -3.33 8.77
CA LYS A 104 2.06 -3.18 9.72
C LYS A 104 3.27 -2.57 9.04
N ALA A 105 3.64 -3.07 7.86
CA ALA A 105 4.78 -2.57 7.12
C ALA A 105 4.59 -1.10 6.68
N ALA A 106 3.40 -0.78 6.17
CA ALA A 106 3.01 0.57 5.75
C ALA A 106 3.02 1.59 6.90
N THR A 107 2.65 1.15 8.11
CA THR A 107 2.65 1.99 9.31
C THR A 107 3.96 1.94 10.11
N SER A 108 4.96 1.21 9.62
CA SER A 108 6.29 1.13 10.24
C SER A 108 7.00 2.49 10.24
N LYS A 109 7.96 2.64 11.16
CA LYS A 109 8.81 3.84 11.23
C LYS A 109 9.55 4.09 9.91
N LYS A 110 10.11 3.03 9.30
CA LYS A 110 10.90 3.11 8.07
C LYS A 110 10.10 3.68 6.91
N VAL A 111 8.87 3.21 6.72
CA VAL A 111 7.99 3.68 5.64
C VAL A 111 7.47 5.09 5.95
N LYS A 112 7.03 5.35 7.19
CA LYS A 112 6.56 6.68 7.62
C LYS A 112 7.62 7.77 7.47
N GLU A 113 8.90 7.49 7.71
CA GLU A 113 9.99 8.45 7.54
C GLU A 113 10.14 8.94 6.09
N ILE A 114 9.78 8.12 5.10
CA ILE A 114 9.80 8.49 3.67
C ILE A 114 8.53 9.26 3.32
N ILE A 115 7.37 8.77 3.77
CA ILE A 115 6.07 9.42 3.54
C ILE A 115 6.08 10.85 4.11
N ASN A 116 6.67 11.06 5.28
CA ASN A 116 6.76 12.38 5.91
C ASN A 116 7.63 13.39 5.14
N GLN A 117 8.28 13.00 4.04
CA GLN A 117 9.00 13.91 3.15
C GLN A 117 8.09 14.55 2.10
N PHE A 118 6.94 13.95 1.79
CA PHE A 118 5.96 14.53 0.89
C PHE A 118 5.30 15.78 1.52
N ASN A 119 4.72 16.62 0.67
CA ASN A 119 3.72 17.59 1.10
C ASN A 119 2.41 16.86 1.41
N LEU A 120 2.14 16.56 2.68
CA LEU A 120 0.94 15.81 3.08
C LEU A 120 -0.26 16.75 3.29
N SER A 121 -1.41 16.37 2.75
CA SER A 121 -2.69 17.02 3.06
C SER A 121 -3.05 16.89 4.55
N PRO A 122 -3.88 17.80 5.12
CA PRO A 122 -4.29 17.73 6.53
C PRO A 122 -5.05 16.45 6.90
N ASP A 123 -5.73 15.85 5.93
CA ASP A 123 -6.52 14.62 6.02
C ASP A 123 -5.81 13.42 5.39
N PHE A 124 -4.48 13.48 5.23
CA PHE A 124 -3.69 12.41 4.62
C PHE A 124 -3.91 11.05 5.30
N THR A 125 -4.07 10.01 4.48
CA THR A 125 -4.18 8.63 4.95
C THR A 125 -3.31 7.66 4.14
N ILE A 126 -2.95 6.55 4.80
CA ILE A 126 -2.41 5.35 4.14
C ILE A 126 -3.45 4.28 4.34
N GLN A 127 -3.77 3.54 3.28
CA GLN A 127 -4.76 2.49 3.36
C GLN A 127 -4.28 1.16 2.79
N VAL A 128 -4.73 0.11 3.46
CA VAL A 128 -4.71 -1.27 2.98
C VAL A 128 -6.13 -1.76 3.16
N LEU A 129 -6.81 -2.01 2.04
CA LEU A 129 -8.20 -2.44 2.02
C LEU A 129 -8.29 -3.90 1.59
N HIS A 130 -9.33 -4.60 2.05
CA HIS A 130 -9.66 -5.91 1.50
C HIS A 130 -10.61 -5.69 0.31
N PRO A 131 -10.23 -6.08 -0.92
CA PRO A 131 -10.99 -5.72 -2.13
C PRO A 131 -12.38 -6.35 -2.17
N ASP A 132 -12.57 -7.53 -1.55
CA ASP A 132 -13.86 -8.22 -1.49
C ASP A 132 -14.60 -8.09 -0.14
N ASP A 133 -14.07 -7.33 0.83
CA ASP A 133 -14.65 -7.23 2.18
C ASP A 133 -14.46 -5.83 2.78
N ASP A 134 -15.47 -4.99 2.64
CA ASP A 134 -15.51 -3.62 3.19
C ASP A 134 -15.75 -3.58 4.71
N SER A 135 -16.12 -4.70 5.33
CA SER A 135 -16.56 -4.73 6.74
C SER A 135 -15.46 -4.39 7.75
N ASN A 136 -14.19 -4.56 7.38
CA ASN A 136 -13.06 -4.28 8.26
C ASN A 136 -12.47 -2.86 8.05
N GLY A 137 -12.91 -2.13 7.03
CA GLY A 137 -12.36 -0.81 6.69
C GLY A 137 -10.85 -0.84 6.43
N ASN A 138 -10.16 0.24 6.77
CA ASN A 138 -8.73 0.41 6.57
C ASN A 138 -7.89 -0.35 7.62
N TYR A 139 -7.13 -1.37 7.19
CA TYR A 139 -6.29 -2.17 8.09
C TYR A 139 -5.17 -1.35 8.76
N CYS A 140 -4.72 -0.25 8.15
CA CYS A 140 -3.73 0.65 8.75
C CYS A 140 -4.27 1.36 10.00
N GLU A 141 -5.57 1.63 10.07
CA GLU A 141 -6.20 2.25 11.23
C GLU A 141 -6.40 1.25 12.37
N LEU A 142 -6.76 0.00 12.02
CA LEU A 142 -6.98 -1.08 13.00
C LEU A 142 -5.72 -1.42 13.79
N ILE A 143 -4.55 -1.39 13.15
CA ILE A 143 -3.28 -1.70 13.81
C ILE A 143 -2.89 -0.60 14.80
N ASN A 144 -3.04 0.68 14.43
CA ASN A 144 -2.73 1.80 15.33
C ASN A 144 -3.61 1.80 16.59
N GLN A 145 -4.82 1.26 16.53
CA GLN A 145 -5.70 1.12 17.71
C GLN A 145 -5.26 -0.02 18.66
N SER A 146 -4.58 -1.04 18.13
CA SER A 146 -4.12 -2.19 18.91
C SER A 146 -2.87 -1.94 19.75
N GLU A 147 -2.12 -0.86 19.45
CA GLU A 147 -0.94 -0.42 20.22
C GLU A 147 -1.29 0.48 21.42
N ILE A 148 -2.58 0.78 21.64
CA ILE A 148 -3.08 1.62 22.75
C ILE A 148 -3.68 0.76 23.89
N LYS A 149 -3.21 -0.48 24.10
CA LYS A 149 -3.63 -1.32 25.24
C LYS A 149 -2.48 -1.70 26.16
#